data_AF-A0A961IL59-F1
#
_entry.id   AF-A0A961IL59-F1
#
_cell.length_a   1.000
_cell.length_b   1.000
_cell.length_c   1.000
_cell.angle_alpha   90.00
_cell.angle_beta   90.00
_cell.angle_gamma   90.00
#
_symmetry.space_group_name_H-M   'P 1'
#
loop_
_entity.id
_entity.type
_entity.pdbx_description
1 polymer ?
#
loop_
_entity_poly.entity_id
_entity_poly.type
_entity_poly.pdbx_seq_one_letter_code
_entity_poly.pdbx_strand_id
1 'polypeptide(L)'
;MSKRETADFSISFLDLLSGALGAAVLLFLLVGRLVGLQSEYLRLAQLHRDRQLEAMSGLRAELDNMESTLEIRGPAEHLNGAITRSFAQLENIEGEMARFQDLTATSVEARVRLQNEIHIIDANIARAEQSLDALSGELVDLRYMIAVLTWEEDVQVDLMVLDPSGRKFSPVRQVFPDHPGRITRDARSGPATEIFEVVDPEGIPVEANTLVYEIFALNPTGASTAATLTIFHPDGVVERSLSLSGTTTLGSPGRPIARISIPRTTDPASILPYTVTWP
;
A
#
# COMPACT_ATOMS: atom_id res chain seq x y z
N MET A 1 112.61 -34.97 -115.20
CA MET A 1 112.64 -35.59 -113.86
C MET A 1 111.67 -34.80 -112.99
N SER A 2 110.59 -35.31 -112.38
CA SER A 2 110.03 -36.65 -112.19
C SER A 2 108.51 -36.43 -112.12
N LYS A 3 107.72 -37.12 -112.95
CA LYS A 3 106.25 -37.17 -112.82
C LYS A 3 105.93 -37.96 -111.55
N ARG A 4 105.05 -37.43 -110.68
CA ARG A 4 104.48 -38.15 -109.54
C ARG A 4 103.03 -38.44 -109.89
N GLU A 5 102.74 -39.73 -109.99
CA GLU A 5 101.44 -40.31 -110.31
C GLU A 5 100.44 -40.04 -109.19
N THR A 6 99.33 -39.41 -109.52
CA THR A 6 98.13 -39.32 -108.69
C THR A 6 97.36 -40.64 -108.81
N ALA A 7 97.35 -41.41 -107.73
CA ALA A 7 96.53 -42.61 -107.63
C ALA A 7 95.05 -42.22 -107.47
N ASP A 8 94.31 -42.22 -108.58
CA ASP A 8 92.85 -42.15 -108.56
C ASP A 8 92.30 -43.45 -107.94
N PHE A 9 91.84 -43.37 -106.70
CA PHE A 9 91.06 -44.43 -106.06
C PHE A 9 89.68 -44.45 -106.69
N SER A 10 89.47 -45.35 -107.64
CA SER A 10 88.16 -45.78 -108.12
C SER A 10 87.44 -46.54 -107.02
N ILE A 11 86.85 -45.81 -106.06
CA ILE A 11 85.84 -46.38 -105.17
C ILE A 11 84.71 -46.89 -106.06
N SER A 12 84.50 -48.21 -106.05
CA SER A 12 83.48 -48.85 -106.86
C SER A 12 82.12 -48.26 -106.49
N PHE A 13 81.36 -47.81 -107.48
CA PHE A 13 79.99 -47.29 -107.31
C PHE A 13 79.12 -48.25 -106.47
N LEU A 14 79.43 -49.55 -106.51
CA LEU A 14 78.79 -50.60 -105.71
C LEU A 14 78.98 -50.43 -104.19
N ASP A 15 80.16 -49.99 -103.74
CA ASP A 15 80.44 -49.76 -102.31
C ASP A 15 79.69 -48.51 -101.80
N LEU A 16 79.57 -47.48 -102.63
CA LEU A 16 78.82 -46.27 -102.28
C LEU A 16 77.31 -46.56 -102.23
N LEU A 17 76.81 -47.38 -103.15
CA LEU A 17 75.41 -47.81 -103.17
C LEU A 17 75.09 -48.79 -102.03
N SER A 18 76.01 -49.70 -101.69
CA SER A 18 75.88 -50.60 -100.53
C SER A 18 75.92 -49.84 -99.20
N GLY A 19 76.84 -48.88 -99.05
CA GLY A 19 76.92 -48.01 -97.88
C GLY A 19 75.68 -47.12 -97.71
N ALA A 20 75.16 -46.53 -98.80
CA ALA A 20 73.94 -45.73 -98.77
C ALA A 20 72.70 -46.56 -98.42
N LEU A 21 72.58 -47.78 -98.96
CA LEU A 21 71.48 -48.68 -98.64
C LEU A 21 71.54 -49.17 -97.18
N GLY A 22 72.72 -49.52 -96.69
CA GLY A 22 72.93 -49.87 -95.28
C GLY A 22 72.57 -48.74 -94.33
N ALA A 23 72.96 -47.50 -94.66
CA ALA A 23 72.59 -46.31 -93.90
C ALA A 23 71.07 -46.04 -93.92
N ALA A 24 70.42 -46.23 -95.06
CA ALA A 24 68.96 -46.07 -95.18
C ALA A 24 68.18 -47.10 -94.35
N VAL A 25 68.62 -48.37 -94.35
CA VAL A 25 68.02 -49.42 -93.51
C VAL A 25 68.24 -49.12 -92.01
N LEU A 26 69.43 -48.68 -91.63
CA LEU A 26 69.71 -48.26 -90.25
C LEU A 26 68.84 -47.07 -89.84
N LEU A 27 68.70 -46.05 -90.69
CA LEU A 27 67.80 -44.92 -90.46
C LEU A 27 66.36 -45.36 -90.30
N PHE A 28 65.88 -46.28 -91.13
CA PHE A 28 64.50 -46.78 -91.06
C PHE A 28 64.24 -47.53 -89.74
N LEU A 29 65.19 -48.36 -89.29
CA LEU A 29 65.13 -49.05 -88.00
C LEU A 29 65.20 -48.09 -86.81
N LEU A 30 66.07 -47.07 -86.88
CA LEU A 30 66.22 -46.06 -85.83
C LEU A 30 64.99 -45.17 -85.71
N VAL A 31 64.45 -44.71 -86.83
CA VAL A 31 63.24 -43.87 -86.89
C VAL A 31 62.03 -44.66 -86.41
N GLY A 32 61.86 -45.92 -86.86
CA GLY A 32 60.78 -46.79 -86.38
C GLY A 32 60.81 -46.98 -84.85
N ARG A 33 62.01 -47.15 -84.27
CA ARG A 33 62.18 -47.30 -82.82
C ARG A 33 61.97 -45.98 -82.05
N LEU A 34 62.39 -44.85 -82.62
CA LEU A 34 62.17 -43.52 -82.05
C LEU A 34 60.68 -43.14 -82.02
N VAL A 35 59.92 -43.44 -83.07
CA VAL A 35 58.48 -43.19 -83.14
C VAL A 35 57.72 -44.03 -82.10
N GLY A 36 58.11 -45.29 -81.92
CA GLY A 36 57.54 -46.16 -80.89
C GLY A 36 57.77 -45.60 -79.49
N LEU A 37 59.00 -45.19 -79.17
CA LEU A 37 59.33 -44.57 -77.87
C LEU A 37 58.56 -43.27 -77.64
N GLN A 38 58.44 -42.42 -78.65
CA GLN A 38 57.74 -41.14 -78.51
C GLN A 38 56.25 -41.32 -78.18
N SER A 39 55.61 -42.34 -78.77
CA SER A 39 54.21 -42.69 -78.48
C SER A 39 54.01 -43.18 -77.04
N GLU A 40 54.99 -43.91 -76.51
CA GLU A 40 54.98 -44.45 -75.16
C GLU A 40 55.21 -43.35 -74.10
N TYR A 41 56.14 -42.43 -74.35
CA TYR A 41 56.34 -41.23 -73.51
C TYR A 41 55.09 -40.34 -73.47
N LEU A 42 54.43 -40.14 -74.61
CA LEU A 42 53.17 -39.37 -74.67
C LEU A 42 52.07 -40.03 -73.84
N ARG A 43 51.94 -41.36 -73.93
CA ARG A 43 50.95 -42.12 -73.15
C ARG A 43 51.24 -42.07 -71.65
N LEU A 44 52.51 -42.18 -71.25
CA LEU A 44 52.94 -42.03 -69.85
C LEU A 44 52.71 -40.62 -69.31
N ALA A 45 52.97 -39.60 -70.13
CA ALA A 45 52.72 -38.21 -69.75
C ALA A 45 51.22 -37.91 -69.57
N GLN A 46 50.37 -38.49 -70.41
CA GLN A 46 48.91 -38.40 -70.26
C GLN A 46 48.44 -39.06 -68.96
N LEU A 47 48.92 -40.28 -68.68
CA LEU A 47 48.56 -41.03 -67.49
C LEU A 47 49.03 -40.34 -66.19
N HIS A 48 50.18 -39.66 -66.23
CA HIS A 48 50.67 -38.85 -65.12
C HIS A 48 49.80 -37.60 -64.90
N ARG A 49 49.36 -36.95 -65.99
CA ARG A 49 48.44 -35.80 -65.93
C ARG A 49 47.07 -36.19 -65.37
N ASP A 50 46.54 -37.35 -65.77
CA ASP A 50 45.24 -37.82 -65.28
C ASP A 50 45.29 -38.13 -63.78
N ARG A 51 46.35 -38.79 -63.31
CA ARG A 51 46.57 -39.01 -61.87
C ARG A 51 46.75 -37.71 -61.08
N GLN A 52 47.39 -36.69 -61.67
CA GLN A 52 47.50 -35.38 -61.03
C GLN A 52 46.14 -34.68 -60.94
N LEU A 53 45.30 -34.80 -61.97
CA LEU A 53 43.94 -34.26 -61.95
C LEU A 53 43.05 -34.97 -60.90
N GLU A 54 43.17 -36.28 -60.75
CA GLU A 54 42.50 -37.03 -59.68
C GLU A 54 42.99 -36.64 -58.28
N ALA A 55 44.29 -36.45 -58.10
CA ALA A 55 44.84 -35.99 -56.83
C ALA A 55 44.36 -34.57 -56.48
N MET A 56 44.31 -33.68 -57.47
CA MET A 56 43.78 -32.33 -57.26
C MET A 56 42.26 -32.32 -57.01
N SER A 57 41.49 -33.19 -57.66
CA SER A 57 40.05 -33.28 -57.39
C SER A 57 39.77 -33.86 -56.00
N GLY A 58 40.57 -34.83 -55.55
CA GLY A 58 40.53 -35.36 -54.18
C GLY A 58 40.85 -34.28 -53.14
N LEU A 59 41.94 -33.53 -53.34
CA LEU A 59 42.30 -32.41 -52.47
C LEU A 59 41.23 -31.30 -52.46
N ARG A 60 40.59 -31.04 -53.60
CA ARG A 60 39.52 -30.05 -53.70
C ARG A 60 38.25 -30.50 -52.97
N ALA A 61 37.88 -31.77 -53.08
CA ALA A 61 36.77 -32.34 -52.32
C ALA A 61 37.06 -32.36 -50.81
N GLU A 62 38.31 -32.60 -50.42
CA GLU A 62 38.74 -32.56 -49.02
C GLU A 62 38.70 -31.13 -48.46
N LEU A 63 39.12 -30.13 -49.26
CA LEU A 63 38.98 -28.71 -48.94
C LEU A 63 37.52 -28.29 -48.80
N ASP A 64 36.65 -28.67 -49.74
CA ASP A 64 35.21 -28.36 -49.68
C ASP A 64 34.55 -29.03 -48.45
N ASN A 65 34.98 -30.24 -48.09
CA ASN A 65 34.52 -30.94 -46.88
C ASN A 65 35.05 -30.27 -45.59
N MET A 66 36.29 -29.80 -45.59
CA MET A 66 36.86 -29.04 -44.48
C MET A 66 36.18 -27.68 -44.29
N GLU A 67 35.87 -26.97 -45.37
CA GLU A 67 35.13 -25.70 -45.35
C GLU A 67 33.70 -25.90 -44.84
N SER A 68 33.06 -27.02 -45.23
CA SER A 68 31.78 -27.48 -44.65
C SER A 68 31.87 -27.77 -43.15
N THR A 69 32.96 -28.38 -42.66
CA THR A 69 33.15 -28.61 -41.21
C THR A 69 33.52 -27.36 -40.41
N LEU A 70 33.95 -26.27 -41.07
CA LEU A 70 34.24 -24.97 -40.46
C LEU A 70 32.99 -24.07 -40.40
N GLU A 71 31.82 -24.64 -40.11
CA GLU A 71 30.59 -23.94 -39.69
C GLU A 71 30.76 -23.20 -38.32
N ILE A 72 31.92 -22.61 -38.04
CA ILE A 72 32.20 -21.80 -36.83
C ILE A 72 31.40 -20.49 -36.84
N ARG A 73 30.86 -20.09 -38.00
CA ARG A 73 30.04 -18.89 -38.16
C ARG A 73 28.74 -18.95 -37.37
N GLY A 74 28.08 -20.10 -37.32
CA GLY A 74 26.84 -20.29 -36.54
C GLY A 74 27.05 -20.12 -35.02
N PRO A 75 28.02 -20.82 -34.40
CA PRO A 75 28.35 -20.65 -32.99
C PRO A 75 28.80 -19.23 -32.61
N ALA A 76 29.56 -18.54 -33.47
CA ALA A 76 30.01 -17.17 -33.22
C ALA A 76 28.84 -16.17 -33.26
N GLU A 77 27.92 -16.30 -34.21
CA GLU A 77 26.71 -15.47 -34.28
C GLU A 77 25.78 -15.73 -33.09
N HIS A 78 25.64 -16.99 -32.66
CA HIS A 78 24.87 -17.35 -31.47
C HIS A 78 25.47 -16.77 -30.18
N LEU A 79 26.80 -16.83 -30.02
CA LEU A 79 27.52 -16.22 -28.89
C LEU A 79 27.36 -14.70 -28.88
N ASN A 80 27.48 -14.05 -30.04
CA ASN A 80 27.30 -12.61 -30.13
C ASN A 80 25.86 -12.21 -29.76
N GLY A 81 24.85 -12.95 -30.25
CA GLY A 81 23.46 -12.76 -29.85
C GLY A 81 23.18 -13.06 -28.37
N ALA A 82 23.92 -13.97 -27.73
CA ALA A 82 23.86 -14.19 -26.30
C ALA A 82 24.48 -13.01 -25.52
N ILE A 83 25.63 -12.51 -25.96
CA ILE A 83 26.31 -11.35 -25.37
C ILE A 83 25.43 -10.10 -25.44
N THR A 84 24.82 -9.80 -26.59
CA THR A 84 23.90 -8.66 -26.72
C THR A 84 22.70 -8.79 -25.80
N ARG A 85 22.13 -10.00 -25.66
CA ARG A 85 21.04 -10.25 -24.71
C ARG A 85 21.47 -10.06 -23.26
N SER A 86 22.67 -10.51 -22.89
CA SER A 86 23.21 -10.31 -21.55
C SER A 86 23.46 -8.83 -21.25
N PHE A 87 23.97 -8.05 -22.22
CA PHE A 87 24.12 -6.60 -22.04
C PHE A 87 22.76 -5.89 -21.85
N ALA A 88 21.75 -6.25 -22.65
CA ALA A 88 20.40 -5.70 -22.48
C ALA A 88 19.79 -6.10 -21.11
N GLN A 89 20.07 -7.30 -20.61
CA GLN A 89 19.66 -7.73 -19.27
C GLN A 89 20.37 -6.93 -18.18
N LEU A 90 21.67 -6.68 -18.30
CA LEU A 90 22.43 -5.88 -17.34
C LEU A 90 21.92 -4.44 -17.30
N GLU A 91 21.67 -3.82 -18.44
CA GLU A 91 21.10 -2.46 -18.51
C GLU A 91 19.71 -2.39 -17.84
N ASN A 92 18.87 -3.42 -18.05
CA ASN A 92 17.57 -3.49 -17.36
C ASN A 92 17.73 -3.64 -15.84
N ILE A 93 18.66 -4.49 -15.38
CA ILE A 93 18.93 -4.68 -13.94
C ILE A 93 19.49 -3.40 -13.31
N GLU A 94 20.39 -2.69 -13.99
CA GLU A 94 20.92 -1.40 -13.53
C GLU A 94 19.80 -0.35 -13.43
N GLY A 95 18.90 -0.31 -14.41
CA GLY A 95 17.71 0.54 -14.38
C GLY A 95 16.77 0.21 -13.22
N GLU A 96 16.55 -1.08 -12.93
CA GLU A 96 15.76 -1.52 -11.78
C GLU A 96 16.45 -1.17 -10.44
N MET A 97 17.76 -1.37 -10.33
CA MET A 97 18.53 -0.99 -9.14
C MET A 97 18.45 0.51 -8.86
N ALA A 98 18.56 1.36 -9.88
CA ALA A 98 18.42 2.81 -9.71
C ALA A 98 17.03 3.19 -9.19
N ARG A 99 15.97 2.54 -9.71
CA ARG A 99 14.59 2.75 -9.21
C ARG A 99 14.41 2.27 -7.77
N PHE A 100 15.00 1.14 -7.40
CA PHE A 100 14.95 0.65 -6.02
C PHE A 100 15.69 1.59 -5.06
N GLN A 101 16.83 2.14 -5.47
CA GLN A 101 17.57 3.12 -4.68
C GLN A 101 16.74 4.39 -4.45
N ASP A 102 16.11 4.93 -5.49
CA ASP A 102 15.23 6.11 -5.38
C ASP A 102 14.01 5.83 -4.48
N LEU A 103 13.38 4.65 -4.63
CA LEU A 103 12.28 4.24 -3.76
C LEU A 103 12.71 4.07 -2.30
N THR A 104 13.91 3.56 -2.05
CA THR A 104 14.43 3.46 -0.68
C THR A 104 14.75 4.82 -0.08
N ALA A 105 15.29 5.76 -0.86
CA ALA A 105 15.56 7.12 -0.41
C ALA A 105 14.26 7.85 -0.02
N THR A 106 13.26 7.81 -0.89
CA THR A 106 11.93 8.40 -0.63
C THR A 106 11.23 7.75 0.57
N SER A 107 11.36 6.43 0.73
CA SER A 107 10.81 5.72 1.89
C SER A 107 11.48 6.12 3.21
N VAL A 108 12.81 6.31 3.22
CA VAL A 108 13.56 6.78 4.39
C VAL A 108 13.14 8.19 4.77
N GLU A 109 13.01 9.10 3.81
CA GLU A 109 12.53 10.46 4.05
C GLU A 109 11.10 10.48 4.62
N ALA A 110 10.20 9.68 4.04
CA ALA A 110 8.84 9.53 4.55
C ALA A 110 8.82 9.00 6.00
N ARG A 111 9.68 8.03 6.31
CA ARG A 111 9.81 7.48 7.67
C ARG A 111 10.28 8.53 8.68
N VAL A 112 11.29 9.33 8.33
CA VAL A 112 11.78 10.42 9.19
C VAL A 112 10.68 11.47 9.42
N ARG A 113 9.95 11.83 8.37
CA ARG A 113 8.81 12.76 8.47
C ARG A 113 7.74 12.25 9.43
N LEU A 114 7.31 11.00 9.27
CA LEU A 114 6.29 10.39 10.13
C LEU A 114 6.76 10.28 11.58
N GLN A 115 8.04 9.97 11.82
CA GLN A 115 8.61 9.95 13.17
C GLN A 115 8.57 11.33 13.84
N ASN A 116 8.84 12.39 13.10
CA ASN A 116 8.72 13.76 13.62
C ASN A 116 7.27 14.13 13.93
N GLU A 117 6.32 13.74 13.06
CA GLU A 117 4.89 13.98 13.28
C GLU A 117 4.38 13.25 14.54
N ILE A 118 4.80 11.99 14.76
CA ILE A 118 4.49 11.24 15.98
C ILE A 118 5.02 11.99 17.22
N HIS A 119 6.27 12.44 17.19
CA HIS A 119 6.85 13.17 18.33
C HIS A 119 6.09 14.46 18.66
N ILE A 120 5.62 15.19 17.64
CA ILE A 120 4.80 16.39 17.84
C ILE A 120 3.44 16.03 18.47
N ILE A 121 2.81 14.94 18.00
CA ILE A 121 1.53 14.46 18.54
C ILE A 121 1.70 14.05 20.00
N ASP A 122 2.73 13.27 20.34
CA ASP A 122 3.00 12.85 21.72
C ASP A 122 3.18 14.07 22.65
N ALA A 123 3.92 15.09 22.20
CA ALA A 123 4.09 16.33 22.96
C ALA A 123 2.79 17.13 23.11
N ASN A 124 1.86 17.03 22.15
CA ASN A 124 0.54 17.64 22.25
C ASN A 124 -0.36 16.86 23.22
N ILE A 125 -0.32 15.52 23.18
CA ILE A 125 -1.07 14.66 24.09
C ILE A 125 -0.64 14.94 25.53
N ALA A 126 0.66 14.92 25.82
CA ALA A 126 1.17 15.21 27.16
C ALA A 126 0.75 16.59 27.69
N ARG A 127 0.71 17.61 26.81
CA ARG A 127 0.19 18.94 27.16
C ARG A 127 -1.32 18.94 27.42
N ALA A 128 -2.08 18.20 26.63
CA ALA A 128 -3.52 18.07 26.81
C ALA A 128 -3.86 17.33 28.12
N GLU A 129 -3.16 16.25 28.42
CA GLU A 129 -3.27 15.52 29.68
C GLU A 129 -2.92 16.42 30.87
N GLN A 130 -1.81 17.15 30.82
CA GLN A 130 -1.45 18.10 31.87
C GLN A 130 -2.52 19.20 32.06
N SER A 131 -3.11 19.68 30.97
CA SER A 131 -4.19 20.68 31.03
C SER A 131 -5.48 20.08 31.61
N LEU A 132 -5.79 18.82 31.28
CA LEU A 132 -6.91 18.10 31.86
C LEU A 132 -6.72 17.84 33.35
N ASP A 133 -5.51 17.46 33.78
CA ASP A 133 -5.20 17.28 35.20
C ASP A 133 -5.28 18.60 35.97
N ALA A 134 -4.80 19.69 35.39
CA ALA A 134 -4.91 21.02 35.99
C ALA A 134 -6.39 21.45 36.13
N LEU A 135 -7.19 21.29 35.08
CA LEU A 135 -8.62 21.59 35.11
C LEU A 135 -9.37 20.64 36.04
N SER A 136 -9.00 19.35 36.07
CA SER A 136 -9.60 18.39 36.99
C SER A 136 -9.29 18.76 38.43
N GLY A 137 -8.07 19.21 38.74
CA GLY A 137 -7.71 19.73 40.06
C GLY A 137 -8.53 20.96 40.46
N GLU A 138 -8.81 21.86 39.53
CA GLU A 138 -9.69 23.02 39.77
C GLU A 138 -11.18 22.63 39.90
N LEU A 139 -11.62 21.59 39.18
CA LEU A 139 -13.00 21.10 39.18
C LEU A 139 -13.33 20.24 40.42
N VAL A 140 -12.34 19.69 41.12
CA VAL A 140 -12.55 18.91 42.37
C VAL A 140 -13.24 19.75 43.45
N ASP A 141 -13.05 21.06 43.45
CA ASP A 141 -13.72 21.97 44.40
C ASP A 141 -15.09 22.48 43.89
N LEU A 142 -15.38 22.35 42.59
CA LEU A 142 -16.66 22.76 42.01
C LEU A 142 -17.67 21.61 42.10
N ARG A 143 -18.28 21.48 43.27
CA ARG A 143 -19.47 20.66 43.43
C ARG A 143 -20.63 21.38 42.71
N TYR A 144 -21.22 20.73 41.72
CA TYR A 144 -22.44 21.19 41.06
C TYR A 144 -23.48 20.10 41.12
N MET A 145 -24.75 20.50 41.17
CA MET A 145 -25.85 19.57 41.00
C MET A 145 -26.83 20.13 39.99
N ILE A 146 -27.19 19.33 38.99
CA ILE A 146 -28.06 19.74 37.89
C ILE A 146 -29.18 18.71 37.76
N ALA A 147 -30.43 19.16 37.80
CA ALA A 147 -31.60 18.36 37.47
C ALA A 147 -32.15 18.81 36.12
N VAL A 148 -32.25 17.86 35.20
CA VAL A 148 -32.72 18.06 33.82
C VAL A 148 -34.00 17.26 33.64
N LEU A 149 -35.11 17.93 33.36
CA LEU A 149 -36.38 17.30 33.03
C LEU A 149 -36.64 17.45 31.53
N THR A 150 -36.76 16.36 30.79
CA THR A 150 -37.05 16.36 29.34
C THR A 150 -38.38 15.68 29.04
N TRP A 151 -39.07 16.14 28.00
CA TRP A 151 -40.29 15.52 27.46
C TRP A 151 -40.46 15.88 25.98
N GLU A 152 -41.19 15.04 25.22
CA GLU A 152 -41.28 15.16 23.76
C GLU A 152 -42.63 15.69 23.27
N GLU A 153 -43.71 15.47 24.03
CA GLU A 153 -45.05 15.84 23.60
C GLU A 153 -45.34 17.33 23.80
N ASP A 154 -46.22 17.92 22.97
CA ASP A 154 -46.69 19.31 23.07
C ASP A 154 -47.65 19.49 24.26
N VAL A 155 -47.09 19.34 25.46
CA VAL A 155 -47.75 19.58 26.74
C VAL A 155 -46.83 20.44 27.61
N GLN A 156 -47.43 21.15 28.57
CA GLN A 156 -46.68 21.90 29.55
C GLN A 156 -46.32 20.98 30.72
N VAL A 157 -45.03 20.82 30.98
CA VAL A 157 -44.52 20.08 32.14
C VAL A 157 -43.68 21.03 32.97
N ASP A 158 -44.08 21.25 34.22
CA ASP A 158 -43.37 22.13 35.15
C ASP A 158 -42.56 21.28 36.16
N LEU A 159 -41.28 21.61 36.29
CA LEU A 159 -40.37 21.16 37.34
C LEU A 159 -40.45 22.13 38.51
N MET A 160 -40.72 21.58 39.68
CA MET A 160 -40.68 22.30 40.93
C MET A 160 -39.69 21.64 41.87
N VAL A 161 -38.84 22.43 42.50
CA VAL A 161 -37.85 21.92 43.45
C VAL A 161 -38.12 22.54 44.81
N LEU A 162 -38.29 21.69 45.82
CA LEU A 162 -38.36 22.10 47.21
C LEU A 162 -37.01 21.85 47.86
N ASP A 163 -36.43 22.91 48.38
CA ASP A 163 -35.22 22.82 49.18
C ASP A 163 -35.54 22.33 50.61
N PRO A 164 -34.52 21.82 51.31
CA PRO A 164 -34.55 21.51 52.74
C PRO A 164 -35.13 22.58 53.68
N SER A 165 -34.95 23.85 53.32
CA SER A 165 -35.41 25.01 54.08
C SER A 165 -36.88 25.36 53.77
N GLY A 166 -37.56 24.59 52.91
CA GLY A 166 -38.93 24.82 52.46
C GLY A 166 -39.06 25.88 51.35
N ARG A 167 -37.95 26.37 50.78
CA ARG A 167 -37.97 27.25 49.60
C ARG A 167 -38.42 26.44 48.40
N LYS A 168 -39.40 26.99 47.68
CA LYS A 168 -40.00 26.39 46.50
C LYS A 168 -39.54 27.13 45.25
N PHE A 169 -38.71 26.46 44.46
CA PHE A 169 -38.29 26.86 43.13
C PHE A 169 -39.35 26.43 42.13
N SER A 170 -39.87 27.38 41.36
CA SER A 170 -40.93 27.13 40.37
C SER A 170 -40.78 28.09 39.19
N PRO A 171 -41.52 27.88 38.09
CA PRO A 171 -41.55 28.83 36.97
C PRO A 171 -41.82 30.29 37.39
N VAL A 172 -42.58 30.48 38.48
CA VAL A 172 -42.89 31.82 39.03
C VAL A 172 -41.75 32.37 39.90
N ARG A 173 -41.03 31.49 40.61
CA ARG A 173 -39.94 31.87 41.52
C ARG A 173 -38.72 31.02 41.25
N GLN A 174 -37.92 31.45 40.28
CA GLN A 174 -36.79 30.70 39.75
C GLN A 174 -35.50 30.85 40.58
N VAL A 175 -35.35 31.96 41.32
CA VAL A 175 -34.13 32.29 42.08
C VAL A 175 -34.50 32.78 43.48
N PHE A 176 -33.66 32.46 44.46
CA PHE A 176 -33.68 33.06 45.79
C PHE A 176 -32.31 33.73 46.04
N PRO A 177 -32.23 35.02 46.43
CA PRO A 177 -30.96 35.75 46.55
C PRO A 177 -29.94 35.11 47.51
N ASP A 178 -30.42 34.35 48.48
CA ASP A 178 -29.68 33.72 49.56
C ASP A 178 -29.53 32.20 49.36
N HIS A 179 -29.76 31.69 48.15
CA HIS A 179 -29.67 30.26 47.86
C HIS A 179 -28.87 29.99 46.56
N PRO A 180 -28.00 28.97 46.55
CA PRO A 180 -27.16 28.63 45.39
C PRO A 180 -27.93 28.02 44.21
N GLY A 181 -29.15 27.55 44.48
CA GLY A 181 -30.04 26.92 43.50
C GLY A 181 -30.84 27.91 42.65
N ARG A 182 -31.04 27.58 41.37
CA ARG A 182 -31.94 28.31 40.46
C ARG A 182 -32.49 27.44 39.33
N ILE A 183 -33.66 27.79 38.82
CA ILE A 183 -34.16 27.27 37.55
C ILE A 183 -33.54 28.12 36.43
N THR A 184 -32.69 27.54 35.58
CA THR A 184 -32.03 28.24 34.47
C THR A 184 -32.76 28.09 33.15
N ARG A 185 -33.59 27.06 33.03
CA ARG A 185 -34.43 26.86 31.85
C ARG A 185 -35.82 26.41 32.29
N ASP A 186 -36.82 27.15 31.85
CA ASP A 186 -38.24 26.96 32.09
C ASP A 186 -38.93 26.93 30.72
N ALA A 187 -39.74 25.90 30.44
CA ALA A 187 -40.29 25.67 29.12
C ALA A 187 -41.79 25.38 29.17
N ARG A 188 -42.58 26.19 28.46
CA ARG A 188 -44.04 26.17 28.55
C ARG A 188 -44.72 25.12 27.67
N SER A 189 -44.01 24.51 26.72
CA SER A 189 -44.56 23.55 25.75
C SER A 189 -43.45 22.65 25.23
N GLY A 190 -43.73 21.36 25.03
CA GLY A 190 -42.77 20.42 24.46
C GLY A 190 -42.72 20.41 22.93
N PRO A 191 -41.75 19.69 22.31
CA PRO A 191 -40.64 18.99 22.97
C PRO A 191 -39.68 19.98 23.65
N ALA A 192 -39.35 19.76 24.92
CA ALA A 192 -38.62 20.75 25.69
C ALA A 192 -37.85 20.18 26.90
N THR A 193 -37.19 21.08 27.61
CA THR A 193 -36.32 20.76 28.75
C THR A 193 -36.41 21.85 29.80
N GLU A 194 -36.53 21.44 31.07
CA GLU A 194 -36.34 22.31 32.22
C GLU A 194 -35.09 21.93 32.98
N ILE A 195 -34.39 22.95 33.49
CA ILE A 195 -33.09 22.79 34.15
C ILE A 195 -33.13 23.54 35.47
N PHE A 196 -32.90 22.80 36.55
CA PHE A 196 -32.58 23.34 37.86
C PHE A 196 -31.11 23.05 38.18
N GLU A 197 -30.36 24.08 38.53
CA GLU A 197 -28.95 23.96 38.89
C GLU A 197 -28.70 24.50 40.30
N VAL A 198 -27.75 23.90 40.99
CA VAL A 198 -27.18 24.38 42.25
C VAL A 198 -25.69 24.54 42.04
N VAL A 199 -25.24 25.79 42.09
CA VAL A 199 -23.81 26.15 42.04
C VAL A 199 -23.30 26.21 43.47
N ASP A 200 -22.33 25.38 43.83
CA ASP A 200 -21.85 25.24 45.21
C ASP A 200 -22.95 24.73 46.17
N PRO A 201 -23.25 23.41 46.15
CA PRO A 201 -24.23 22.83 47.05
C PRO A 201 -23.83 22.99 48.52
N GLU A 202 -22.55 23.24 48.88
CA GLU A 202 -22.11 23.43 50.28
C GLU A 202 -22.86 24.57 50.99
N GLY A 203 -23.34 25.57 50.26
CA GLY A 203 -24.19 26.65 50.77
C GLY A 203 -25.60 26.23 51.21
N ILE A 204 -26.04 25.00 50.93
CA ILE A 204 -27.34 24.48 51.41
C ILE A 204 -27.16 23.93 52.85
N PRO A 205 -27.99 24.33 53.83
CA PRO A 205 -27.90 23.80 55.20
C PRO A 205 -28.02 22.27 55.25
N VAL A 206 -27.16 21.62 56.04
CA VAL A 206 -27.02 20.14 56.15
C VAL A 206 -28.21 19.50 56.90
N GLU A 207 -28.99 20.29 57.65
CA GLU A 207 -29.98 19.78 58.60
C GLU A 207 -31.25 19.17 57.95
N ALA A 208 -31.44 19.37 56.64
CA ALA A 208 -32.32 18.53 55.84
C ALA A 208 -31.60 18.23 54.52
N ASN A 209 -31.24 16.98 54.27
CA ASN A 209 -30.35 16.61 53.16
C ASN A 209 -31.09 16.24 51.88
N THR A 210 -32.37 16.56 51.75
CA THR A 210 -33.20 16.02 50.67
C THR A 210 -33.76 17.15 49.82
N LEU A 211 -33.43 17.14 48.54
CA LEU A 211 -34.15 17.92 47.55
C LEU A 211 -35.34 17.12 47.05
N VAL A 212 -36.49 17.79 47.01
CA VAL A 212 -37.73 17.19 46.56
C VAL A 212 -38.09 17.77 45.20
N TYR A 213 -38.12 16.93 44.18
CA TYR A 213 -38.52 17.27 42.82
C TYR A 213 -39.98 16.90 42.65
N GLU A 214 -40.81 17.89 42.40
CA GLU A 214 -42.24 17.76 42.14
C GLU A 214 -42.51 18.11 40.69
N ILE A 215 -43.09 17.16 39.95
CA ILE A 215 -43.34 17.31 38.51
C ILE A 215 -44.83 17.42 38.28
N PHE A 216 -45.21 18.45 37.52
CA PHE A 216 -46.60 18.73 37.16
C PHE A 216 -46.73 18.65 35.65
N ALA A 217 -47.76 17.96 35.16
CA ALA A 217 -48.19 18.10 33.77
C ALA A 217 -49.47 18.95 33.77
N LEU A 218 -49.39 20.12 33.13
CA LEU A 218 -50.54 20.96 32.86
C LEU A 218 -51.08 20.55 31.50
N ASN A 219 -52.22 19.84 31.51
CA ASN A 219 -52.86 19.43 30.28
C ASN A 219 -54.35 19.76 30.28
N PRO A 220 -54.82 20.67 29.40
CA PRO A 220 -56.24 20.96 29.26
C PRO A 220 -57.05 19.81 28.60
N THR A 221 -56.40 18.86 27.92
CA THR A 221 -57.08 17.85 27.07
C THR A 221 -56.95 16.41 27.56
N GLY A 222 -56.32 16.16 28.71
CA GLY A 222 -56.18 14.82 29.29
C GLY A 222 -55.19 13.90 28.58
N ALA A 223 -54.31 14.44 27.71
CA ALA A 223 -53.23 13.66 27.11
C ALA A 223 -52.16 13.28 28.15
N SER A 224 -51.51 12.14 27.92
CA SER A 224 -50.35 11.68 28.67
C SER A 224 -49.04 11.99 27.93
N THR A 225 -47.97 12.27 28.66
CA THR A 225 -46.61 12.49 28.13
C THR A 225 -45.61 11.60 28.87
N ALA A 226 -44.55 11.20 28.19
CA ALA A 226 -43.40 10.59 28.83
C ALA A 226 -42.36 11.67 29.14
N ALA A 227 -41.89 11.71 30.38
CA ALA A 227 -40.84 12.62 30.80
C ALA A 227 -39.66 11.86 31.41
N THR A 228 -38.46 12.40 31.28
CA THR A 228 -37.25 11.84 31.90
C THR A 228 -36.61 12.89 32.79
N LEU A 229 -36.44 12.57 34.08
CA LEU A 229 -35.69 13.38 35.03
C LEU A 229 -34.29 12.78 35.21
N THR A 230 -33.28 13.54 34.82
CA THR A 230 -31.86 13.18 34.99
C THR A 230 -31.20 14.14 35.95
N ILE A 231 -30.66 13.62 37.05
CA ILE A 231 -30.00 14.40 38.10
C ILE A 231 -28.51 14.06 38.09
N PHE A 232 -27.70 15.06 37.77
CA PHE A 232 -26.25 15.03 37.83
C PHE A 232 -25.83 15.51 39.21
N HIS A 233 -25.18 14.63 39.97
CA HIS A 233 -24.62 14.88 41.29
C HIS A 233 -23.08 14.71 41.22
N PRO A 234 -22.29 15.36 42.08
CA PRO A 234 -20.84 15.13 42.13
C PRO A 234 -20.47 13.66 42.32
N ASP A 235 -21.35 12.89 42.96
CA ASP A 235 -21.13 11.47 43.26
C ASP A 235 -21.71 10.51 42.20
N GLY A 236 -22.42 11.01 41.17
CA GLY A 236 -23.00 10.16 40.12
C GLY A 236 -24.23 10.73 39.41
N VAL A 237 -24.82 9.94 38.52
CA VAL A 237 -26.00 10.31 37.73
C VAL A 237 -27.20 9.45 38.13
N VAL A 238 -28.34 10.09 38.40
CA VAL A 238 -29.61 9.43 38.71
C VAL A 238 -30.62 9.76 37.61
N GLU A 239 -31.08 8.75 36.87
CA GLU A 239 -32.07 8.91 35.81
C GLU A 239 -33.40 8.22 36.18
N ARG A 240 -34.53 8.87 35.89
CA ARG A 240 -35.88 8.37 36.13
C ARG A 240 -36.80 8.69 34.97
N SER A 241 -37.33 7.65 34.33
CA SER A 241 -38.42 7.76 33.37
C SER A 241 -39.76 7.85 34.10
N LEU A 242 -40.63 8.74 33.64
CA LEU A 242 -41.91 9.08 34.24
C LEU A 242 -43.00 9.05 33.18
N SER A 243 -44.12 8.40 33.49
CA SER A 243 -45.33 8.50 32.69
C SER A 243 -46.26 9.50 33.37
N LEU A 244 -46.50 10.64 32.72
CA LEU A 244 -47.31 11.72 33.27
C LEU A 244 -48.67 11.71 32.57
N SER A 245 -49.75 11.54 33.33
CA SER A 245 -51.12 11.70 32.84
C SER A 245 -51.78 12.86 33.58
N GLY A 246 -52.15 13.93 32.85
CA GLY A 246 -52.75 15.11 33.47
C GLY A 246 -54.24 14.93 33.76
N THR A 247 -54.69 15.29 34.96
CA THR A 247 -56.11 15.54 35.28
C THR A 247 -56.36 16.96 35.79
N THR A 248 -55.34 17.82 35.79
CA THR A 248 -55.37 19.10 36.49
C THR A 248 -55.94 20.21 35.62
N THR A 249 -57.03 20.82 36.09
CA THR A 249 -57.60 22.06 35.53
C THR A 249 -56.70 23.24 35.89
N LEU A 250 -56.42 24.14 34.94
CA LEU A 250 -55.71 25.40 35.18
C LEU A 250 -56.34 26.14 36.38
N GLY A 251 -55.56 26.40 37.45
CA GLY A 251 -55.96 27.29 38.56
C GLY A 251 -56.24 26.64 39.92
N SER A 252 -56.14 25.32 40.06
CA SER A 252 -55.98 24.68 41.39
C SER A 252 -54.56 24.14 41.52
N PRO A 253 -53.89 24.28 42.68
CA PRO A 253 -52.61 23.61 42.91
C PRO A 253 -52.88 22.10 42.86
N GLY A 254 -52.64 21.50 41.70
CA GLY A 254 -52.73 20.06 41.52
C GLY A 254 -51.81 19.37 42.51
N ARG A 255 -52.13 18.13 42.86
CA ARG A 255 -51.12 17.25 43.47
C ARG A 255 -50.01 17.02 42.43
N PRO A 256 -48.73 17.01 42.82
CA PRO A 256 -47.65 16.63 41.92
C PRO A 256 -47.91 15.22 41.38
N ILE A 257 -47.67 15.01 40.08
CA ILE A 257 -47.87 13.70 39.45
C ILE A 257 -46.79 12.73 39.92
N ALA A 258 -45.57 13.24 40.09
CA ALA A 258 -44.47 12.53 40.69
C ALA A 258 -43.78 13.41 41.73
N ARG A 259 -43.41 12.81 42.87
CA ARG A 259 -42.55 13.40 43.89
C ARG A 259 -41.34 12.50 44.09
N ILE A 260 -40.15 13.02 43.78
CA ILE A 260 -38.88 12.31 43.86
C ILE A 260 -38.04 12.99 44.93
N SER A 261 -37.62 12.23 45.93
CA SER A 261 -36.75 12.70 47.02
C SER A 261 -35.34 12.16 46.80
N ILE A 262 -34.36 13.05 46.60
CA ILE A 262 -32.95 12.68 46.42
C ILE A 262 -32.14 13.21 47.60
N PRO A 263 -31.45 12.33 48.36
CA PRO A 263 -30.49 12.76 49.35
C PRO A 263 -29.27 13.39 48.66
N ARG A 264 -28.72 14.44 49.27
CA ARG A 264 -27.56 15.20 48.81
C ARG A 264 -26.23 14.47 48.93
N THR A 265 -26.20 13.30 49.56
CA THR A 265 -25.03 12.43 49.59
C THR A 265 -25.44 11.09 49.03
N THR A 266 -24.78 10.62 47.97
CA THR A 266 -24.81 9.19 47.67
C THR A 266 -23.59 8.59 48.34
N ASP A 267 -23.60 8.49 49.66
CA ASP A 267 -22.71 7.49 50.27
C ASP A 267 -23.15 6.16 49.65
N PRO A 268 -22.27 5.47 48.89
CA PRO A 268 -22.63 4.23 48.22
C PRO A 268 -23.04 3.13 49.21
N ALA A 269 -22.67 3.27 50.49
CA ALA A 269 -23.13 2.39 51.58
C ALA A 269 -24.51 2.78 52.14
N SER A 270 -25.00 4.00 51.86
CA SER A 270 -26.27 4.54 52.34
C SER A 270 -27.31 4.74 51.24
N ILE A 271 -27.28 3.94 50.17
CA ILE A 271 -28.35 3.90 49.16
C ILE A 271 -29.63 3.36 49.83
N LEU A 272 -30.25 4.18 50.67
CA LEU A 272 -31.64 4.06 51.00
C LEU A 272 -32.39 4.22 49.68
N PRO A 273 -33.41 3.38 49.43
CA PRO A 273 -34.19 3.49 48.21
C PRO A 273 -34.76 4.89 48.09
N TYR A 274 -34.45 5.59 46.99
CA TYR A 274 -35.13 6.83 46.62
C TYR A 274 -36.63 6.59 46.73
N THR A 275 -37.31 7.36 47.58
CA THR A 275 -38.75 7.19 47.76
C THR A 275 -39.44 7.97 46.64
N VAL A 276 -39.97 7.24 45.66
CA VAL A 276 -40.94 7.78 44.71
C VAL A 276 -42.31 7.58 45.34
N THR A 277 -42.91 8.67 45.80
CA THR A 277 -44.30 8.63 46.24
C THR A 277 -45.18 9.09 45.08
N TRP A 278 -45.98 8.18 44.56
CA TRP A 278 -47.13 8.52 43.73
C TRP A 278 -48.27 8.97 44.66
N PRO A 279 -49.01 10.04 44.32
CA PRO A 279 -50.16 10.50 45.10
C PRO A 279 -51.32 9.50 45.14
#